data_AF-A0A7C4ARN2-F1
#
_entry.id   AF-A0A7C4ARN2-F1
#
_cell.length_a   1.000
_cell.length_b   1.000
_cell.length_c   1.000
_cell.angle_alpha   90.00
_cell.angle_beta   90.00
_cell.angle_gamma   90.00
#
_symmetry.space_group_name_H-M   'P 1'
#
loop_
_entity.id
_entity.type
_entity.pdbx_description
1 polymer ?
#
loop_
_entity_poly.entity_id
_entity_poly.type
_entity_poly.pdbx_seq_one_letter_code
_entity_poly.pdbx_strand_id
1 'polypeptide(L)'
;MTDAVSNCKPTQLRLPLWRDENVLVSFLYVVTGCIVAAMGAQRMWQFWLQLQPYLPFSLPPDLPDRIAGHLPHALTVLVNFVTSLAGVVLGVSWCLSGLAELLASRRRGVAPGPLVEPERVVESMLGAAKSNAEKAAELFFVRQSRSAALPRLSDASRDILYRLCWNIFKLLVILVVVKGLFMLADHLPGFVWQTTQMTWAVRVPSATPLYSIIAIFISVDVLMAIALFMDKKIPLRPEVRVIQARGTGHPLFLASLFEESAAVSTSRRAAAQTKWRLIKEGNPPYYGSLIESVRGIDTPRARAAAYPAMILSACTTALGFYGLMTMEFGGTFDSVGQFAAQAGLECVTRVLFLVGVVMLGGHMARWAEAFLRLTSWVATLCLVVVWEEQAQEKEGQPFSSSHEGKDGSCWALLALPRCDGELLSAAPQASRQFGVAVLLASAYSESSAPASRRILVGSSLHKDLDEAIDPIIEAPFSAHFEKCSPDSDNFLGKP
;
A
#
# COMPACT_ATOMS: atom_id res chain seq x y z
N MET A 1 42.38 23.91 31.11
CA MET A 1 42.11 24.46 29.77
C MET A 1 41.78 23.29 28.86
N THR A 2 40.70 23.46 28.07
CA THR A 2 40.29 22.65 26.90
C THR A 2 39.97 21.17 27.13
N ASP A 3 38.69 20.84 27.27
CA ASP A 3 37.94 20.14 26.21
C ASP A 3 36.48 19.90 26.63
N ALA A 4 35.64 20.92 26.40
CA ALA A 4 34.19 20.80 26.40
C ALA A 4 33.74 20.65 24.94
N VAL A 5 33.82 19.43 24.40
CA VAL A 5 33.33 19.11 23.06
C VAL A 5 31.82 18.91 23.12
N SER A 6 31.10 20.00 22.91
CA SER A 6 30.04 20.12 21.90
C SER A 6 29.31 18.80 21.54
N ASN A 7 28.23 18.50 22.26
CA ASN A 7 27.20 17.55 21.84
C ASN A 7 25.85 18.28 21.63
N CYS A 8 25.88 19.34 20.82
CA CYS A 8 24.66 19.89 20.24
C CYS A 8 24.26 19.04 19.04
N LYS A 9 23.39 18.05 19.27
CA LYS A 9 22.60 17.45 18.18
C LYS A 9 21.86 18.58 17.47
N PRO A 10 21.87 18.64 16.12
CA PRO A 10 21.04 19.61 15.42
C PRO A 10 19.59 19.31 15.74
N THR A 11 18.96 20.19 16.52
CA THR A 11 17.51 20.33 16.63
C THR A 11 17.03 20.72 15.24
N GLN A 12 16.78 19.71 14.40
CA GLN A 12 15.94 19.87 13.22
C GLN A 12 14.62 20.45 13.71
N LEU A 13 14.38 21.72 13.43
CA LEU A 13 13.07 22.36 13.48
C LEU A 13 12.16 21.58 12.52
N ARG A 14 11.65 20.44 12.99
CA ARG A 14 10.60 19.68 12.32
C ARG A 14 9.33 20.47 12.52
N LEU A 15 8.98 21.30 11.55
CA LEU A 15 7.67 21.95 11.48
C LEU A 15 6.60 20.86 11.68
N PRO A 16 5.80 20.91 12.77
CA PRO A 16 4.87 19.83 13.12
C PRO A 16 3.75 19.64 12.08
N LEU A 17 3.55 20.61 11.19
CA LEU A 17 2.53 20.56 10.13
C LEU A 17 2.84 19.57 9.00
N TRP A 18 4.10 19.13 8.87
CA TRP A 18 4.54 18.28 7.74
C TRP A 18 4.69 16.81 8.11
N ARG A 19 4.26 16.43 9.33
CA ARG A 19 4.37 15.05 9.83
C ARG A 19 3.21 14.17 9.36
N ASP A 20 2.06 14.78 9.04
CA ASP A 20 0.89 14.09 8.51
C ASP A 20 0.87 14.19 6.99
N GLU A 21 1.31 13.14 6.32
CA GLU A 21 1.39 13.10 4.85
C GLU A 21 0.02 13.26 4.17
N ASN A 22 -1.07 12.94 4.88
CA ASN A 22 -2.43 13.23 4.46
C ASN A 22 -2.68 14.75 4.31
N VAL A 23 -2.02 15.59 5.10
CA VAL A 23 -2.11 17.05 5.01
C VAL A 23 -1.48 17.55 3.72
N LEU A 24 -0.36 16.96 3.29
CA LEU A 24 0.31 17.34 2.04
C LEU A 24 -0.55 17.00 0.81
N VAL A 25 -1.11 15.79 0.79
CA VAL A 25 -2.02 15.32 -0.27
C VAL A 25 -3.23 16.25 -0.36
N SER A 26 -3.86 16.49 0.79
CA SER A 26 -5.05 17.34 0.88
C SER A 26 -4.74 18.78 0.46
N PHE A 27 -3.58 19.31 0.85
CA PHE A 27 -3.12 20.64 0.44
C PHE A 27 -2.93 20.71 -1.08
N LEU A 28 -2.33 19.69 -1.70
CA LEU A 28 -2.15 19.66 -3.15
C LEU A 28 -3.50 19.62 -3.89
N TYR A 29 -4.48 18.85 -3.39
CA TYR A 29 -5.85 18.86 -3.94
C TYR A 29 -6.52 20.21 -3.80
N VAL A 30 -6.34 20.89 -2.66
CA VAL A 30 -6.86 22.26 -2.46
C VAL A 30 -6.24 23.23 -3.46
N VAL A 31 -4.91 23.25 -3.58
CA VAL A 31 -4.21 24.15 -4.51
C VAL A 31 -4.60 23.88 -5.96
N THR A 32 -4.59 22.62 -6.38
CA THR A 32 -4.97 22.22 -7.74
C THR A 32 -6.43 22.56 -8.03
N GLY A 33 -7.33 22.28 -7.08
CA GLY A 33 -8.74 22.62 -7.17
C GLY A 33 -8.99 24.13 -7.30
N CYS A 34 -8.29 24.94 -6.49
CA CYS A 34 -8.34 26.39 -6.59
C CYS A 34 -7.84 26.90 -7.94
N ILE A 35 -6.73 26.36 -8.47
CA ILE A 35 -6.20 26.75 -9.79
C ILE A 35 -7.22 26.44 -10.88
N VAL A 36 -7.72 25.21 -10.94
CA VAL A 36 -8.69 24.79 -11.98
C VAL A 36 -10.00 25.59 -11.87
N ALA A 37 -10.48 25.83 -10.65
CA ALA A 37 -11.69 26.63 -10.43
C ALA A 37 -11.48 28.10 -10.83
N ALA A 38 -10.35 28.70 -10.48
CA ALA A 38 -10.03 30.08 -10.86
C ALA A 38 -9.91 30.23 -12.38
N MET A 39 -9.29 29.28 -13.06
CA MET A 39 -9.18 29.27 -14.53
C MET A 39 -10.55 29.13 -15.20
N GLY A 40 -11.40 28.23 -14.71
CA GLY A 40 -12.78 28.08 -15.18
C GLY A 40 -13.62 29.34 -14.95
N ALA A 41 -13.53 29.93 -13.76
CA ALA A 41 -14.25 31.16 -13.41
C ALA A 41 -13.78 32.36 -14.26
N GLN A 42 -12.47 32.50 -14.48
CA GLN A 42 -11.92 33.54 -15.35
C GLN A 42 -12.43 33.40 -16.78
N ARG A 43 -12.51 32.18 -17.31
CA ARG A 43 -13.04 31.91 -18.66
C ARG A 43 -14.54 32.18 -18.74
N MET A 44 -15.32 31.77 -17.75
CA MET A 44 -16.74 32.12 -17.66
C MET A 44 -16.95 33.63 -17.57
N TRP A 45 -16.10 34.35 -16.84
CA TRP A 45 -16.15 35.82 -16.75
C TRP A 45 -15.87 36.47 -18.11
N GLN A 46 -14.89 35.96 -18.86
CA GLN A 46 -14.62 36.42 -20.23
C GLN A 46 -15.82 36.17 -21.15
N PHE A 47 -16.47 35.00 -21.06
CA PHE A 47 -17.70 34.73 -21.79
C PHE A 47 -18.83 35.69 -21.41
N TRP A 48 -18.99 35.97 -20.12
CA TRP A 48 -19.99 36.91 -19.63
C TRP A 48 -19.76 38.32 -20.19
N LEU A 49 -18.52 38.82 -20.19
CA LEU A 49 -18.17 40.12 -20.77
C LEU A 49 -18.43 40.17 -22.28
N GLN A 50 -18.26 39.06 -23.00
CA GLN A 50 -18.59 38.96 -24.43
C GLN A 50 -20.11 38.94 -24.68
N LEU A 51 -20.90 38.38 -23.76
CA LEU A 51 -22.36 38.25 -23.86
C LEU A 51 -23.12 39.49 -23.37
N GLN A 52 -22.57 40.22 -22.39
CA GLN A 52 -23.18 41.41 -21.78
C GLN A 52 -23.69 42.46 -22.79
N PRO A 53 -23.00 42.75 -23.92
CA PRO A 53 -23.47 43.73 -24.91
C PRO A 53 -24.74 43.30 -25.66
N TYR A 54 -25.11 42.02 -25.62
CA TYR A 54 -26.28 41.47 -26.32
C TYR A 54 -27.54 41.42 -25.44
N LEU A 55 -27.47 41.93 -24.19
CA LEU A 55 -28.59 42.04 -23.26
C LEU A 55 -29.06 43.50 -23.18
N PRO A 56 -30.37 43.81 -23.30
CA PRO A 56 -31.49 42.89 -23.50
C PRO A 56 -31.64 42.45 -24.97
N PHE A 57 -31.87 41.16 -25.22
CA PHE A 57 -31.92 40.43 -26.49
C PHE A 57 -32.45 41.18 -27.73
N SER A 58 -31.71 42.15 -28.26
CA SER A 58 -31.89 42.64 -29.62
C SER A 58 -31.07 41.72 -30.52
N LEU A 59 -31.63 40.55 -30.85
CA LEU A 59 -31.04 39.68 -31.87
C LEU A 59 -31.03 40.46 -33.20
N PRO A 60 -29.87 40.83 -33.76
CA PRO A 60 -29.83 41.40 -35.09
C PRO A 60 -30.47 40.42 -36.09
N PRO A 61 -31.19 40.92 -37.10
CA PRO A 61 -31.97 40.10 -38.03
C PRO A 61 -31.13 39.06 -38.81
N ASP A 62 -29.81 39.24 -38.87
CA ASP A 62 -28.87 38.37 -39.60
C ASP A 62 -28.27 37.23 -38.75
N LEU A 63 -28.69 37.07 -37.49
CA LEU A 63 -28.11 36.08 -36.57
C LEU A 63 -28.33 34.60 -36.99
N PRO A 64 -29.52 34.16 -37.46
CA PRO A 64 -29.72 32.76 -37.84
C PRO A 64 -28.88 32.35 -39.08
N ASP A 65 -28.73 33.25 -40.06
CA ASP A 65 -27.89 33.01 -41.25
C ASP A 65 -26.39 33.00 -40.89
N ARG A 66 -25.97 33.81 -39.91
CA ARG A 66 -24.60 33.75 -39.34
C ARG A 66 -24.35 32.51 -38.47
N ILE A 67 -25.34 32.01 -37.73
CA ILE A 67 -25.18 30.81 -36.88
C ILE A 67 -24.95 29.56 -37.74
N ALA A 68 -25.64 29.43 -38.88
CA ALA A 68 -25.46 28.29 -39.78
C ALA A 68 -24.05 28.24 -40.42
N GLY A 69 -23.44 29.40 -40.69
CA GLY A 69 -22.07 29.51 -41.21
C GLY A 69 -20.95 29.46 -40.15
N HIS A 70 -21.28 29.59 -38.86
CA HIS A 70 -20.31 29.64 -37.76
C HIS A 70 -20.44 28.48 -36.76
N LEU A 71 -20.97 27.33 -37.19
CA LEU A 71 -21.05 26.11 -36.38
C LEU A 71 -19.71 25.72 -35.68
N PRO A 72 -18.53 25.81 -36.33
CA PRO A 72 -17.26 25.51 -35.68
C PRO A 72 -17.00 26.42 -34.48
N HIS A 73 -17.34 27.71 -34.61
CA HIS A 73 -17.21 28.69 -33.55
C HIS A 73 -18.22 28.44 -32.42
N ALA A 74 -19.47 28.09 -32.75
CA ALA A 74 -20.48 27.69 -31.77
C ALA A 74 -20.05 26.44 -30.99
N LEU A 75 -19.41 25.47 -31.65
CA LEU A 75 -18.87 24.27 -31.00
C LEU A 75 -17.66 24.59 -30.11
N THR A 76 -16.76 25.51 -30.53
CA THR A 76 -15.71 26.06 -29.66
C THR A 76 -16.30 26.66 -28.39
N VAL A 77 -17.28 27.54 -28.56
CA VAL A 77 -17.91 28.27 -27.46
C VAL A 77 -18.61 27.30 -26.52
N LEU A 78 -19.31 26.30 -27.06
CA LEU A 78 -19.96 25.26 -26.27
C LEU A 78 -18.95 24.42 -25.48
N VAL A 79 -17.91 23.91 -26.14
CA VAL A 79 -16.86 23.10 -25.47
C VAL A 79 -16.18 23.93 -24.39
N ASN A 80 -15.77 25.17 -24.70
CA ASN A 80 -15.12 26.06 -23.74
C ASN A 80 -16.04 26.43 -22.58
N PHE A 81 -17.33 26.66 -22.81
CA PHE A 81 -18.31 26.95 -21.77
C PHE A 81 -18.53 25.73 -20.85
N VAL A 82 -18.82 24.55 -21.44
CA VAL A 82 -19.06 23.32 -20.68
C VAL A 82 -17.81 22.92 -19.88
N THR A 83 -16.63 23.03 -20.46
CA THR A 83 -15.36 22.72 -19.79
C THR A 83 -14.99 23.74 -18.72
N SER A 84 -15.30 25.03 -18.92
CA SER A 84 -15.14 26.06 -17.89
C SER A 84 -16.06 25.82 -16.69
N LEU A 85 -17.34 25.51 -16.94
CA LEU A 85 -18.30 25.16 -15.90
C LEU A 85 -17.88 23.89 -15.16
N ALA A 86 -17.47 22.85 -15.89
CA ALA A 86 -16.94 21.61 -15.31
C ALA A 86 -15.68 21.89 -14.47
N GLY A 87 -14.78 22.76 -14.94
CA GLY A 87 -13.59 23.17 -14.20
C GLY A 87 -13.93 23.87 -12.89
N VAL A 88 -14.93 24.77 -12.87
CA VAL A 88 -15.40 25.41 -11.63
C VAL A 88 -15.99 24.37 -10.68
N VAL A 89 -16.93 23.55 -11.14
CA VAL A 89 -17.61 22.55 -10.29
C VAL A 89 -16.61 21.54 -9.72
N LEU A 90 -15.77 20.95 -10.58
CA LEU A 90 -14.79 19.95 -10.17
C LEU A 90 -13.69 20.58 -9.31
N GLY A 91 -13.18 21.76 -9.67
CA GLY A 91 -12.17 22.47 -8.89
C GLY A 91 -12.65 22.83 -7.48
N VAL A 92 -13.89 23.32 -7.35
CA VAL A 92 -14.51 23.55 -6.04
C VAL A 92 -14.71 22.25 -5.28
N SER A 93 -15.16 21.18 -5.94
CA SER A 93 -15.35 19.87 -5.29
C SER A 93 -14.04 19.31 -4.72
N TRP A 94 -12.92 19.45 -5.45
CA TRP A 94 -11.60 19.04 -4.98
C TRP A 94 -11.09 19.91 -3.84
N CYS A 95 -11.34 21.22 -3.90
CA CYS A 95 -11.01 22.14 -2.82
C CYS A 95 -11.75 21.79 -1.53
N LEU A 96 -13.06 21.56 -1.61
CA LEU A 96 -13.88 21.17 -0.46
C LEU A 96 -13.47 19.80 0.08
N SER A 97 -13.17 18.83 -0.79
CA SER A 97 -12.72 17.49 -0.38
C SER A 97 -11.38 17.56 0.34
N GLY A 98 -10.39 18.28 -0.21
CA GLY A 98 -9.10 18.46 0.44
C GLY A 98 -9.22 19.24 1.75
N LEU A 99 -10.09 20.25 1.83
CA LEU A 99 -10.32 20.98 3.08
C LEU A 99 -10.96 20.08 4.15
N ALA A 100 -11.92 19.22 3.77
CA ALA A 100 -12.54 18.26 4.68
C ALA A 100 -11.50 17.26 5.24
N GLU A 101 -10.59 16.77 4.39
CA GLU A 101 -9.52 15.87 4.82
C GLU A 101 -8.47 16.56 5.71
N LEU A 102 -8.11 17.81 5.42
CA LEU A 102 -7.27 18.64 6.29
C LEU A 102 -7.87 18.79 7.69
N LEU A 103 -9.18 19.05 7.77
CA LEU A 103 -9.88 19.17 9.04
C LEU A 103 -10.02 17.84 9.78
N ALA A 104 -10.21 16.74 9.05
CA ALA A 104 -10.34 15.39 9.62
C ALA A 104 -9.00 14.79 10.10
N SER A 105 -7.90 15.07 9.40
CA SER A 105 -6.56 14.56 9.72
C SER A 105 -6.10 14.98 11.12
N ARG A 106 -6.41 16.22 11.55
CA ARG A 106 -6.13 16.72 12.91
C ARG A 106 -6.82 15.93 14.04
N ARG A 107 -7.82 15.09 13.73
CA ARG A 107 -8.63 14.38 14.74
C ARG A 107 -8.34 12.88 14.85
N ARG A 108 -7.58 12.27 13.93
CA ARG A 108 -7.38 10.81 13.90
C ARG A 108 -5.95 10.42 14.23
N GLY A 109 -5.70 10.02 15.48
CA GLY A 109 -4.59 9.12 15.76
C GLY A 109 -4.88 7.78 15.09
N VAL A 110 -3.98 7.31 14.22
CA VAL A 110 -4.15 6.01 13.55
C VAL A 110 -3.77 4.92 14.53
N ALA A 111 -4.74 4.09 14.94
CA ALA A 111 -4.46 2.88 15.70
C ALA A 111 -4.11 1.72 14.73
N PRO A 112 -3.17 0.83 15.10
CA PRO A 112 -2.88 -0.36 14.32
C PRO A 112 -4.08 -1.32 14.33
N GLY A 113 -4.45 -1.87 13.18
CA GLY A 113 -5.46 -2.94 13.10
C GLY A 113 -4.90 -4.29 13.59
N PRO A 114 -5.71 -5.36 13.70
CA PRO A 114 -5.22 -6.68 14.11
C PRO A 114 -4.35 -7.34 13.02
N LEU A 115 -3.39 -8.19 13.41
CA LEU A 115 -2.66 -9.07 12.49
C LEU A 115 -3.60 -10.09 11.83
N VAL A 116 -3.41 -10.33 10.53
CA VAL A 116 -4.07 -11.38 9.75
C VAL A 116 -3.40 -12.71 10.06
N GLU A 117 -4.20 -13.74 10.39
CA GLU A 117 -3.76 -15.14 10.55
C GLU A 117 -2.54 -15.30 11.50
N PRO A 118 -2.70 -14.97 12.80
CA PRO A 118 -1.62 -15.08 13.78
C PRO A 118 -1.06 -16.51 13.89
N GLU A 119 -1.84 -17.55 13.57
CA GLU A 119 -1.36 -18.93 13.48
C GLU A 119 -0.23 -19.10 12.46
N ARG A 120 -0.35 -18.51 11.27
CA ARG A 120 0.69 -18.58 10.23
C ARG A 120 1.93 -17.77 10.61
N VAL A 121 1.74 -16.69 11.37
CA VAL A 121 2.85 -15.91 11.92
C VAL A 121 3.70 -16.78 12.86
N VAL A 122 3.06 -17.55 13.74
CA VAL A 122 3.76 -18.47 14.65
C VAL A 122 4.52 -19.55 13.89
N GLU A 123 3.89 -20.18 12.89
CA GLU A 123 4.57 -21.16 12.02
C GLU A 123 5.78 -20.55 11.31
N SER A 124 5.66 -19.30 10.84
CA SER A 124 6.77 -18.60 10.19
C SER A 124 7.92 -18.27 11.15
N MET A 125 7.62 -17.91 12.40
CA MET A 125 8.63 -17.64 13.43
C MET A 125 9.36 -18.93 13.84
N LEU A 126 8.64 -20.03 14.05
CA LEU A 126 9.22 -21.34 14.38
C LEU A 126 10.06 -21.88 13.21
N GLY A 127 9.57 -21.78 11.98
CA GLY A 127 10.32 -22.18 10.79
C GLY A 127 11.57 -21.35 10.56
N ALA A 128 11.50 -20.03 10.80
CA ALA A 128 12.67 -19.15 10.71
C ALA A 128 13.70 -19.44 11.80
N ALA A 129 13.27 -19.75 13.03
CA ALA A 129 14.14 -20.19 14.12
C ALA A 129 14.90 -21.48 13.76
N LYS A 130 14.19 -22.48 13.24
CA LYS A 130 14.80 -23.74 12.77
C LYS A 130 15.84 -23.49 11.67
N SER A 131 15.47 -22.72 10.65
CA SER A 131 16.39 -22.39 9.54
C SER A 131 17.60 -21.58 10.00
N ASN A 132 17.44 -20.66 10.97
CA ASN A 132 18.55 -19.86 11.47
C ASN A 132 19.53 -20.69 12.30
N ALA A 133 19.04 -21.65 13.07
CA ALA A 133 19.89 -22.55 13.82
C ALA A 133 20.60 -23.58 12.91
N GLU A 134 19.93 -24.07 11.85
CA GLU A 134 20.59 -24.85 10.78
C GLU A 134 21.69 -24.02 10.08
N LYS A 135 21.41 -22.75 9.75
CA LYS A 135 22.41 -21.82 9.17
C LYS A 135 23.54 -21.45 10.13
N ALA A 136 23.27 -21.41 11.44
CA ALA A 136 24.29 -21.22 12.47
C ALA A 136 25.23 -22.43 12.55
N ALA A 137 24.73 -23.64 12.30
CA ALA A 137 25.54 -24.84 12.15
C ALA A 137 26.32 -24.87 10.82
N GLU A 138 25.77 -24.32 9.73
CA GLU A 138 26.43 -24.20 8.42
C GLU A 138 27.41 -23.02 8.30
N LEU A 139 27.50 -22.13 9.30
CA LEU A 139 28.37 -20.94 9.26
C LEU A 139 29.88 -21.22 9.29
N PHE A 140 30.31 -22.50 9.30
CA PHE A 140 31.69 -22.91 9.04
C PHE A 140 32.00 -23.26 7.58
N PHE A 141 31.01 -23.38 6.69
CA PHE A 141 31.25 -23.62 5.27
C PHE A 141 30.35 -22.77 4.36
N VAL A 142 31.01 -21.88 3.63
CA VAL A 142 30.67 -21.51 2.24
C VAL A 142 29.53 -20.50 2.01
N ARG A 143 29.99 -19.31 1.60
CA ARG A 143 29.56 -18.55 0.40
C ARG A 143 28.06 -18.26 0.30
N GLN A 144 27.71 -17.01 0.61
CA GLN A 144 26.47 -16.34 0.20
C GLN A 144 26.07 -16.69 -1.24
N SER A 145 25.19 -17.67 -1.37
CA SER A 145 24.45 -17.93 -2.59
C SER A 145 23.55 -16.72 -2.83
N ARG A 146 23.98 -15.84 -3.74
CA ARG A 146 23.16 -14.83 -4.42
C ARG A 146 22.14 -15.52 -5.34
N SER A 147 21.36 -16.46 -4.82
CA SER A 147 20.14 -16.86 -5.50
C SER A 147 19.17 -15.71 -5.31
N ALA A 148 18.80 -15.10 -6.44
CA ALA A 148 17.74 -14.11 -6.53
C ALA A 148 16.42 -14.76 -6.11
N ALA A 149 16.22 -14.93 -4.80
CA ALA A 149 14.91 -15.19 -4.26
C ALA A 149 14.06 -14.00 -4.68
N LEU A 150 13.15 -14.22 -5.62
CA LEU A 150 12.15 -13.25 -6.03
C LEU A 150 11.61 -12.57 -4.76
N PRO A 151 11.65 -11.23 -4.68
CA PRO A 151 11.18 -10.54 -3.48
C PRO A 151 9.75 -10.99 -3.20
N ARG A 152 9.53 -11.62 -2.04
CA ARG A 152 8.20 -12.07 -1.62
C ARG A 152 7.33 -10.83 -1.40
N LEU A 153 6.63 -10.37 -2.43
CA LEU A 153 5.66 -9.26 -2.32
C LEU A 153 4.63 -9.59 -1.24
N SER A 154 4.26 -8.60 -0.43
CA SER A 154 3.17 -8.72 0.55
C SER A 154 1.87 -8.84 -0.21
N ASP A 155 0.85 -9.47 0.37
CA ASP A 155 -0.43 -9.59 -0.34
C ASP A 155 -1.04 -8.21 -0.66
N ALA A 156 -0.82 -7.20 0.21
CA ALA A 156 -1.18 -5.82 -0.10
C ALA A 156 -0.42 -5.25 -1.33
N SER A 157 0.89 -5.49 -1.43
CA SER A 157 1.67 -5.09 -2.61
C SER A 157 1.34 -5.92 -3.86
N ARG A 158 0.96 -7.20 -3.69
CA ARG A 158 0.50 -8.08 -4.77
C ARG A 158 -0.84 -7.63 -5.31
N ASP A 159 -1.76 -7.19 -4.46
CA ASP A 159 -3.04 -6.63 -4.87
C ASP A 159 -2.84 -5.37 -5.72
N ILE A 160 -1.95 -4.49 -5.29
CA ILE A 160 -1.59 -3.28 -6.05
C ILE A 160 -0.94 -3.68 -7.39
N LEU A 161 -0.01 -4.63 -7.39
CA LEU A 161 0.65 -5.14 -8.59
C LEU A 161 -0.34 -5.79 -9.55
N TYR A 162 -1.27 -6.61 -9.06
CA TYR A 162 -2.31 -7.24 -9.86
C TYR A 162 -3.21 -6.18 -10.52
N ARG A 163 -3.60 -5.14 -9.77
CA ARG A 163 -4.36 -4.01 -10.31
C ARG A 163 -3.58 -3.24 -11.38
N LEU A 164 -2.27 -3.03 -11.19
CA LEU A 164 -1.38 -2.42 -12.18
C LEU A 164 -1.33 -3.26 -13.46
N CYS A 165 -1.05 -4.57 -13.35
CA CYS A 165 -1.02 -5.48 -14.50
C CYS A 165 -2.36 -5.54 -15.23
N TRP A 166 -3.47 -5.59 -14.50
CA TRP A 166 -4.81 -5.58 -15.06
C TRP A 166 -5.12 -4.27 -15.81
N ASN A 167 -4.65 -3.13 -15.29
CA ASN A 167 -4.79 -1.85 -15.97
C ASN A 167 -3.94 -1.77 -17.24
N ILE A 168 -2.70 -2.26 -17.21
CA ILE A 168 -1.85 -2.37 -18.41
C ILE A 168 -2.55 -3.20 -19.48
N PHE A 169 -3.14 -4.34 -19.10
CA PHE A 169 -3.91 -5.17 -20.03
C PHE A 169 -5.10 -4.41 -20.64
N LYS A 170 -5.90 -3.69 -19.83
CA LYS A 170 -6.99 -2.85 -20.34
C LYS A 170 -6.49 -1.79 -21.32
N LEU A 171 -5.37 -1.14 -21.02
CA LEU A 171 -4.77 -0.12 -21.89
C LEU A 171 -4.30 -0.71 -23.22
N LEU A 172 -3.74 -1.92 -23.21
CA LEU A 172 -3.40 -2.65 -24.44
C LEU A 172 -4.64 -3.00 -25.27
N VAL A 173 -5.74 -3.42 -24.64
CA VAL A 173 -7.01 -3.65 -25.33
C VAL A 173 -7.54 -2.35 -25.94
N ILE A 174 -7.53 -1.25 -25.18
CA ILE A 174 -7.93 0.07 -25.69
C ILE A 174 -7.05 0.49 -26.88
N LEU A 175 -5.74 0.25 -26.82
CA LEU A 175 -4.81 0.54 -27.91
C LEU A 175 -5.20 -0.20 -29.19
N VAL A 176 -5.53 -1.49 -29.08
CA VAL A 176 -5.99 -2.32 -30.21
C VAL A 176 -7.31 -1.78 -30.78
N VAL A 177 -8.26 -1.40 -29.92
CA VAL A 177 -9.55 -0.84 -30.35
C VAL A 177 -9.36 0.51 -31.06
N VAL A 178 -8.58 1.43 -30.48
CA VAL A 178 -8.27 2.73 -31.10
C VAL A 178 -7.59 2.52 -32.46
N LYS A 179 -6.61 1.63 -32.54
CA LYS A 179 -5.95 1.30 -33.80
C LYS A 179 -6.94 0.76 -34.84
N GLY A 180 -7.84 -0.14 -34.43
CA GLY A 180 -8.90 -0.67 -35.28
C GLY A 180 -9.86 0.40 -35.79
N LEU A 181 -10.26 1.35 -34.93
CA LEU A 181 -11.15 2.46 -35.30
C LEU A 181 -10.50 3.41 -36.32
N PHE A 182 -9.22 3.75 -36.14
CA PHE A 182 -8.52 4.61 -37.10
C PHE A 182 -8.27 3.89 -38.43
N MET A 183 -7.89 2.60 -38.41
CA MET A 183 -7.79 1.81 -39.63
C MET A 183 -9.14 1.71 -40.36
N LEU A 184 -10.23 1.51 -39.62
CA LEU A 184 -11.57 1.50 -40.20
C LEU A 184 -11.90 2.86 -40.83
N ALA A 185 -11.62 3.96 -40.14
CA ALA A 185 -11.85 5.31 -40.64
C ALA A 185 -11.00 5.62 -41.89
N ASP A 186 -9.76 5.14 -41.96
CA ASP A 186 -8.87 5.30 -43.12
C ASP A 186 -9.36 4.51 -44.34
N HIS A 187 -9.91 3.31 -44.13
CA HIS A 187 -10.37 2.42 -45.21
C HIS A 187 -11.82 2.64 -45.63
N LEU A 188 -12.65 3.27 -44.78
CA LEU A 188 -14.07 3.53 -45.05
C LEU A 188 -14.31 4.29 -46.36
N PRO A 189 -13.57 5.38 -46.69
CA PRO A 189 -13.77 6.11 -47.94
C PRO A 189 -13.56 5.24 -49.18
N GLY A 190 -12.55 4.36 -49.16
CA GLY A 190 -12.28 3.41 -50.24
C GLY A 190 -13.39 2.37 -50.41
N PHE A 191 -13.93 1.87 -49.30
CA PHE A 191 -15.03 0.91 -49.31
C PHE A 191 -16.35 1.54 -49.81
N VAL A 192 -16.67 2.77 -49.38
CA VAL A 192 -17.85 3.51 -49.84
C VAL A 192 -17.75 3.83 -51.34
N TRP A 193 -16.58 4.23 -51.81
CA TRP A 193 -16.33 4.45 -53.23
C TRP A 193 -16.60 3.19 -54.07
N GLN A 194 -16.09 2.04 -53.64
CA GLN A 194 -16.26 0.76 -54.35
C GLN A 194 -17.73 0.31 -54.42
N THR A 195 -18.54 0.63 -53.41
CA THR A 195 -19.92 0.13 -53.29
C THR A 195 -20.96 1.07 -53.87
N THR A 196 -20.75 2.39 -53.76
CA THR A 196 -21.77 3.41 -54.09
C THR A 196 -21.37 4.37 -55.20
N GLN A 197 -20.10 4.35 -55.66
CA GLN A 197 -19.52 5.35 -56.56
C GLN A 197 -19.66 6.81 -56.06
N MET A 198 -19.96 7.02 -54.78
CA MET A 198 -19.98 8.33 -54.16
C MET A 198 -18.60 8.67 -53.61
N THR A 199 -18.09 9.87 -53.88
CA THR A 199 -16.85 10.37 -53.29
C THR A 199 -17.10 10.94 -51.89
N TRP A 200 -16.59 10.27 -50.87
CA TRP A 200 -16.61 10.76 -49.49
C TRP A 200 -15.20 11.22 -49.08
N ALA A 201 -14.98 12.54 -49.07
CA ALA A 201 -13.68 13.12 -48.75
C ALA A 201 -13.57 13.43 -47.25
N VAL A 202 -13.47 12.40 -46.40
CA VAL A 202 -13.21 12.58 -44.96
C VAL A 202 -11.71 12.59 -44.72
N ARG A 203 -11.19 13.64 -44.10
CA ARG A 203 -9.79 13.73 -43.69
C ARG A 203 -9.61 13.04 -42.32
N VAL A 204 -8.87 11.94 -42.31
CA VAL A 204 -8.53 11.24 -41.06
C VAL A 204 -7.28 11.88 -40.44
N PRO A 205 -7.35 12.40 -39.20
CA PRO A 205 -6.19 12.93 -38.47
C PRO A 205 -5.29 11.78 -37.99
N SER A 206 -4.04 12.11 -37.71
CA SER A 206 -3.11 11.14 -37.13
C SER A 206 -3.57 10.69 -35.74
N ALA A 207 -3.53 9.38 -35.48
CA ALA A 207 -3.81 8.77 -34.19
C ALA A 207 -2.65 8.89 -33.17
N THR A 208 -1.47 9.38 -33.61
CA THR A 208 -0.27 9.54 -32.77
C THR A 208 -0.51 10.19 -31.39
N PRO A 209 -1.28 11.28 -31.23
CA PRO A 209 -1.55 11.86 -29.92
C PRO A 209 -2.28 10.91 -28.96
N LEU A 210 -3.18 10.06 -29.44
CA LEU A 210 -3.86 9.09 -28.59
C LEU A 210 -2.92 7.93 -28.20
N TYR A 211 -2.08 7.49 -29.14
CA TYR A 211 -1.05 6.47 -28.85
C TYR A 211 -0.02 6.95 -27.83
N SER A 212 0.39 8.22 -27.90
CA SER A 212 1.36 8.77 -26.94
C SER A 212 0.77 8.84 -25.53
N ILE A 213 -0.49 9.23 -25.37
CA ILE A 213 -1.16 9.18 -24.06
C ILE A 213 -1.20 7.76 -23.51
N ILE A 214 -1.66 6.78 -24.30
CA ILE A 214 -1.73 5.39 -23.85
C ILE A 214 -0.35 4.86 -23.48
N ALA A 215 0.69 5.19 -24.26
CA ALA A 215 2.07 4.82 -23.94
C ALA A 215 2.55 5.45 -22.63
N ILE A 216 2.18 6.70 -22.34
CA ILE A 216 2.51 7.36 -21.06
C ILE A 216 1.80 6.65 -19.90
N PHE A 217 0.51 6.33 -20.03
CA PHE A 217 -0.22 5.55 -19.01
C PHE A 217 0.47 4.22 -18.69
N ILE A 218 0.82 3.45 -19.72
CA ILE A 218 1.51 2.16 -19.55
C ILE A 218 2.88 2.38 -18.90
N SER A 219 3.65 3.37 -19.36
CA SER A 219 4.98 3.67 -18.82
C SER A 219 4.94 3.99 -17.34
N VAL A 220 3.93 4.75 -16.89
CA VAL A 220 3.80 5.08 -15.48
C VAL A 220 3.35 3.87 -14.66
N ASP A 221 2.40 3.07 -15.14
CA ASP A 221 2.01 1.83 -14.45
C ASP A 221 3.21 0.87 -14.30
N VAL A 222 4.06 0.76 -15.31
CA VAL A 222 5.32 -0.01 -15.26
C VAL A 222 6.29 0.59 -14.25
N LEU A 223 6.49 1.91 -14.22
CA LEU A 223 7.37 2.57 -13.26
C LEU A 223 6.89 2.36 -11.82
N MET A 224 5.58 2.44 -11.58
CA MET A 224 4.96 2.15 -10.28
C MET A 224 5.15 0.68 -9.87
N ALA A 225 5.01 -0.25 -10.83
CA ALA A 225 5.27 -1.66 -10.58
C ALA A 225 6.74 -1.91 -10.19
N ILE A 226 7.69 -1.29 -10.91
CA ILE A 226 9.13 -1.38 -10.60
C ILE A 226 9.41 -0.82 -9.19
N ALA A 227 8.79 0.29 -8.81
CA ALA A 227 8.94 0.88 -7.48
C ALA A 227 8.53 -0.09 -6.35
N LEU A 228 7.47 -0.90 -6.56
CA LEU A 228 7.06 -1.95 -5.62
C LEU A 228 8.09 -3.09 -5.55
N PHE A 229 8.69 -3.48 -6.67
CA PHE A 229 9.70 -4.55 -6.70
C PHE A 229 11.02 -4.17 -6.02
N MET A 230 11.37 -2.88 -6.01
CA MET A 230 12.62 -2.39 -5.39
C MET A 230 12.58 -2.41 -3.85
N ASP A 231 11.41 -2.64 -3.25
CA ASP A 231 11.29 -2.77 -1.80
C ASP A 231 11.78 -4.16 -1.35
N LYS A 232 13.09 -4.25 -1.10
CA LYS A 232 13.75 -5.48 -0.66
C LYS A 232 13.30 -5.82 0.77
N LYS A 233 12.59 -6.93 0.90
CA LYS A 233 12.19 -7.47 2.21
C LYS A 233 13.30 -8.28 2.84
N ILE A 234 13.50 -8.05 4.14
CA ILE A 234 14.45 -8.79 4.97
C ILE A 234 13.68 -9.96 5.59
N PRO A 235 14.15 -11.21 5.46
CA PRO A 235 13.50 -12.36 6.07
C PRO A 235 13.47 -12.21 7.59
N LEU A 236 12.40 -12.68 8.23
CA LEU A 236 12.27 -12.71 9.69
C LEU A 236 13.47 -13.41 10.32
N ARG A 237 14.13 -12.73 11.25
CA ARG A 237 15.20 -13.30 12.08
C ARG A 237 14.75 -13.33 13.54
N PRO A 238 14.09 -14.41 13.98
CA PRO A 238 13.80 -14.58 15.39
C PRO A 238 15.09 -14.91 16.15
N GLU A 239 15.24 -14.28 17.32
CA GLU A 239 16.16 -14.70 18.36
C GLU A 239 15.40 -15.66 19.28
N VAL A 240 15.99 -16.83 19.50
CA VAL A 240 15.39 -17.89 20.31
C VAL A 240 16.19 -18.07 21.58
N ARG A 241 15.51 -17.95 22.71
CA ARG A 241 16.04 -18.36 24.02
C ARG A 241 15.14 -19.45 24.58
N VAL A 242 15.75 -20.60 24.83
CA VAL A 242 15.08 -21.74 25.46
C VAL A 242 15.45 -21.76 26.92
N ILE A 243 14.44 -21.89 27.77
CA ILE A 243 14.60 -22.04 29.21
C ILE A 243 13.84 -23.30 29.62
N GLN A 244 14.57 -24.26 30.17
CA GLN A 244 13.96 -25.37 30.87
C GLN A 244 13.70 -24.94 32.31
N ALA A 245 12.46 -25.11 32.75
CA ALA A 245 12.04 -24.71 34.08
C ALA A 245 11.40 -25.90 34.79
N ARG A 246 11.75 -26.06 36.07
CA ARG A 246 11.14 -27.03 36.96
C ARG A 246 10.43 -26.27 38.08
N GLY A 247 9.25 -26.71 38.48
CA GLY A 247 8.54 -26.06 39.56
C GLY A 247 7.31 -26.81 40.03
N THR A 248 6.73 -26.31 41.12
CA THR A 248 5.44 -26.77 41.66
C THR A 248 4.26 -25.95 41.13
N GLY A 249 4.55 -24.83 40.45
CA GLY A 249 3.56 -23.95 39.84
C GLY A 249 3.11 -24.40 38.45
N HIS A 250 1.92 -23.97 38.06
CA HIS A 250 1.34 -24.30 36.76
C HIS A 250 2.12 -23.63 35.61
N PRO A 251 2.41 -24.33 34.48
CA PRO A 251 3.21 -23.80 33.36
C PRO A 251 2.69 -22.48 32.79
N LEU A 252 1.36 -22.31 32.79
CA LEU A 252 0.71 -21.07 32.32
C LEU A 252 1.01 -19.85 33.19
N PHE A 253 1.32 -20.04 34.46
CA PHE A 253 1.72 -18.92 35.31
C PHE A 253 3.06 -18.36 34.83
N LEU A 254 4.02 -19.23 34.51
CA LEU A 254 5.30 -18.80 33.93
C LEU A 254 5.10 -18.15 32.55
N ALA A 255 4.21 -18.70 31.71
CA ALA A 255 3.86 -18.09 30.43
C ALA A 255 3.26 -16.68 30.61
N SER A 256 2.30 -16.51 31.53
CA SER A 256 1.68 -15.22 31.82
C SER A 256 2.68 -14.19 32.37
N LEU A 257 3.67 -14.65 33.16
CA LEU A 257 4.76 -13.80 33.63
C LEU A 257 5.64 -13.34 32.48
N PHE A 258 6.01 -14.23 31.56
CA PHE A 258 6.75 -13.83 30.36
C PHE A 258 5.92 -12.91 29.45
N GLU A 259 4.60 -13.10 29.40
CA GLU A 259 3.71 -12.22 28.65
C GLU A 259 3.70 -10.80 29.20
N GLU A 260 3.50 -10.65 30.51
CA GLU A 260 3.52 -9.35 31.19
C GLU A 260 4.92 -8.72 31.17
N SER A 261 5.97 -9.53 31.30
CA SER A 261 7.36 -9.05 31.24
C SER A 261 7.70 -8.52 29.85
N ALA A 262 7.26 -9.20 28.78
CA ALA A 262 7.39 -8.72 27.41
C ALA A 262 6.55 -7.47 27.13
N ALA A 263 5.38 -7.35 27.77
CA ALA A 263 4.55 -6.17 27.72
C ALA A 263 5.23 -4.95 28.36
N VAL A 264 5.95 -5.14 29.47
CA VAL A 264 6.67 -4.07 30.19
C VAL A 264 7.99 -3.70 29.52
N SER A 265 8.77 -4.68 29.05
CA SER A 265 10.11 -4.47 28.48
C SER A 265 10.11 -3.72 27.14
N THR A 266 9.02 -3.81 26.37
CA THR A 266 8.89 -3.09 25.09
C THR A 266 8.67 -1.56 25.25
N SER A 267 8.48 -1.07 26.48
CA SER A 267 8.62 0.32 27.01
C SER A 267 7.67 1.45 26.54
N ARG A 268 7.23 2.23 27.54
CA ARG A 268 6.66 3.62 27.69
C ARG A 268 5.80 4.30 26.61
N ARG A 269 5.76 3.87 25.34
CA ARG A 269 4.97 4.50 24.26
C ARG A 269 4.17 3.53 23.40
N ALA A 270 4.17 2.24 23.71
CA ALA A 270 3.37 1.24 23.00
C ALA A 270 1.87 1.62 23.06
N ALA A 271 1.33 2.04 21.92
CA ALA A 271 -0.03 2.60 21.84
C ALA A 271 -1.13 1.52 21.79
N ALA A 272 -0.76 0.26 21.51
CA ALA A 272 -1.68 -0.87 21.49
C ALA A 272 -0.90 -2.18 21.65
N GLN A 273 -1.38 -3.05 22.54
CA GLN A 273 -0.92 -4.43 22.68
C GLN A 273 -2.03 -5.36 22.23
N THR A 274 -1.66 -6.38 21.47
CA THR A 274 -2.60 -7.44 21.05
C THR A 274 -2.01 -8.79 21.43
N LYS A 275 -2.81 -9.63 22.08
CA LYS A 275 -2.43 -10.97 22.52
C LYS A 275 -3.29 -12.01 21.80
N TRP A 276 -2.66 -13.07 21.28
CA TRP A 276 -3.33 -14.22 20.68
C TRP A 276 -2.86 -15.50 21.36
N ARG A 277 -3.82 -16.32 21.79
CA ARG A 277 -3.57 -17.62 22.38
C ARG A 277 -3.79 -18.71 21.34
N LEU A 278 -2.81 -19.60 21.23
CA LEU A 278 -2.71 -20.61 20.21
C LEU A 278 -2.48 -21.97 20.86
N ILE A 279 -3.10 -23.01 20.30
CA ILE A 279 -2.86 -24.39 20.69
C ILE A 279 -2.44 -25.17 19.45
N LYS A 280 -1.47 -26.07 19.61
CA LYS A 280 -1.17 -27.08 18.60
C LYS A 280 -1.55 -28.43 19.18
N GLU A 281 -2.57 -29.04 18.59
CA GLU A 281 -2.99 -30.38 18.93
C GLU A 281 -1.85 -31.35 18.60
N GLY A 282 -1.40 -32.08 19.62
CA GLY A 282 -0.27 -32.99 19.57
C GLY A 282 -0.25 -33.82 20.86
N ASN A 283 0.59 -34.85 20.91
CA ASN A 283 0.79 -35.64 22.12
C ASN A 283 2.29 -35.69 22.44
N PRO A 284 2.79 -34.86 23.38
CA PRO A 284 2.06 -33.89 24.22
C PRO A 284 1.58 -32.63 23.47
N PRO A 285 0.53 -31.93 23.97
CA PRO A 285 0.02 -30.71 23.36
C PRO A 285 0.97 -29.53 23.58
N TYR A 286 1.03 -28.61 22.61
CA TYR A 286 1.81 -27.37 22.74
C TYR A 286 0.90 -26.16 22.93
N TYR A 287 1.26 -25.32 23.87
CA TYR A 287 0.56 -24.06 24.16
C TYR A 287 1.43 -22.88 23.75
N GLY A 288 0.86 -21.96 22.98
CA GLY A 288 1.55 -20.80 22.43
C GLY A 288 0.81 -19.51 22.77
N SER A 289 1.57 -18.46 23.10
CA SER A 289 1.03 -17.11 23.20
C SER A 289 1.85 -16.17 22.33
N LEU A 290 1.20 -15.54 21.36
CA LEU A 290 1.78 -14.53 20.50
C LEU A 290 1.36 -13.14 20.99
N ILE A 291 2.34 -12.32 21.33
CA ILE A 291 2.15 -10.96 21.79
C ILE A 291 2.75 -10.02 20.77
N GLU A 292 1.95 -9.08 20.30
CA GLU A 292 2.43 -7.99 19.47
C GLU A 292 2.43 -6.69 20.26
N SER A 293 3.61 -6.08 20.34
CA SER A 293 3.81 -4.73 20.87
C SER A 293 4.21 -3.79 19.75
N VAL A 294 3.29 -2.92 19.34
CA VAL A 294 3.52 -1.96 18.24
C VAL A 294 4.33 -0.78 18.75
N ARG A 295 5.55 -0.61 18.19
CA ARG A 295 6.49 0.44 18.59
C ARG A 295 6.29 1.75 17.84
N GLY A 296 5.90 1.67 16.56
CA GLY A 296 5.71 2.84 15.73
C GLY A 296 5.35 2.54 14.27
N ILE A 297 5.13 3.61 13.52
CA ILE A 297 4.86 3.59 12.09
C ILE A 297 6.19 3.79 11.37
N ASP A 298 6.50 2.91 10.42
CA ASP A 298 7.55 3.13 9.43
C ASP A 298 6.88 3.50 8.10
N THR A 299 7.60 4.20 7.22
CA THR A 299 7.07 4.58 5.91
C THR A 299 7.68 3.69 4.84
N PRO A 300 6.90 2.88 4.09
CA PRO A 300 7.46 2.00 3.07
C PRO A 300 8.18 2.79 1.99
N ARG A 301 9.26 2.24 1.41
CA ARG A 301 10.05 2.96 0.39
C ARG A 301 9.24 3.20 -0.88
N ALA A 302 8.32 2.28 -1.18
CA ALA A 302 7.34 2.44 -2.26
C ALA A 302 6.52 3.74 -2.15
N ARG A 303 6.35 4.30 -0.94
CA ARG A 303 5.65 5.57 -0.71
C ARG A 303 6.37 6.77 -1.36
N ALA A 304 7.68 6.69 -1.56
CA ALA A 304 8.43 7.73 -2.25
C ALA A 304 7.96 7.92 -3.71
N ALA A 305 7.43 6.87 -4.34
CA ALA A 305 6.88 6.94 -5.70
C ALA A 305 5.55 7.73 -5.77
N ALA A 306 4.88 7.92 -4.64
CA ALA A 306 3.63 8.69 -4.59
C ALA A 306 3.84 10.19 -4.82
N TYR A 307 4.94 10.76 -4.31
CA TYR A 307 5.22 12.21 -4.43
C TYR A 307 5.33 12.70 -5.89
N PRO A 308 6.13 12.09 -6.77
CA PRO A 308 6.16 12.49 -8.17
C PRO A 308 4.82 12.23 -8.86
N ALA A 309 4.12 11.13 -8.53
CA ALA A 309 2.79 10.85 -9.09
C ALA A 309 1.76 11.92 -8.70
N MET A 310 1.80 12.44 -7.47
CA MET A 310 0.96 13.55 -7.04
C MET A 310 1.23 14.84 -7.83
N ILE A 311 2.50 15.22 -7.98
CA ILE A 311 2.87 16.44 -8.73
C ILE A 311 2.45 16.30 -10.19
N LEU A 312 2.74 15.15 -10.81
CA LEU A 312 2.33 14.84 -12.17
C LEU A 312 0.82 14.84 -12.32
N SER A 313 0.08 14.33 -11.33
CA SER A 313 -1.38 14.40 -11.29
C SER A 313 -1.85 15.85 -11.36
N ALA A 314 -1.38 16.71 -10.47
CA ALA A 314 -1.79 18.12 -10.45
C ALA A 314 -1.48 18.82 -11.78
N CYS A 315 -0.27 18.65 -12.31
CA CYS A 315 0.16 19.26 -13.57
C CYS A 315 -0.65 18.79 -14.78
N THR A 316 -0.82 17.48 -14.95
CA THR A 316 -1.56 16.92 -16.10
C THR A 316 -3.03 17.31 -16.05
N THR A 317 -3.65 17.27 -14.87
CA THR A 317 -5.05 17.67 -14.69
C THR A 317 -5.24 19.15 -15.04
N ALA A 318 -4.39 20.04 -14.51
CA ALA A 318 -4.44 21.47 -14.81
C ALA A 318 -4.18 21.78 -16.28
N LEU A 319 -3.18 21.13 -16.90
CA LEU A 319 -2.87 21.29 -18.33
C LEU A 319 -4.01 20.80 -19.24
N GLY A 320 -4.65 19.68 -18.89
CA GLY A 320 -5.78 19.14 -19.64
C GLY A 320 -6.99 20.09 -19.61
N PHE A 321 -7.35 20.60 -18.42
CA PHE A 321 -8.41 21.60 -18.30
C PHE A 321 -8.05 22.91 -19.01
N TYR A 322 -6.82 23.39 -18.88
CA TYR A 322 -6.36 24.58 -19.58
C TYR A 322 -6.47 24.42 -21.10
N GLY A 323 -6.02 23.28 -21.64
CA GLY A 323 -6.09 23.01 -23.08
C GLY A 323 -7.53 22.89 -23.59
N LEU A 324 -8.45 22.36 -22.77
CA LEU A 324 -9.88 22.31 -23.10
C LEU A 324 -10.53 23.70 -23.08
N MET A 325 -10.22 24.53 -22.09
CA MET A 325 -10.78 25.88 -21.96
C MET A 325 -10.21 26.89 -22.94
N THR A 326 -8.99 26.64 -23.44
CA THR A 326 -8.31 27.49 -24.44
C THR A 326 -8.36 26.89 -25.84
N MET A 327 -9.21 25.89 -26.04
CA MET A 327 -9.35 25.25 -27.32
C MET A 327 -9.91 26.24 -28.33
N GLU A 328 -9.14 26.49 -29.39
CA GLU A 328 -9.56 27.26 -30.54
C GLU A 328 -9.45 26.38 -31.78
N PHE A 329 -10.51 26.36 -32.58
CA PHE A 329 -10.52 25.74 -33.90
C PHE A 329 -10.15 26.81 -34.93
N GLY A 330 -9.02 26.63 -35.59
CA GLY A 330 -8.64 27.46 -36.73
C GLY A 330 -9.43 27.03 -37.97
N GLY A 331 -10.00 28.00 -38.69
CA GLY A 331 -10.63 27.78 -40.00
C GLY A 331 -12.00 28.44 -40.14
N THR A 332 -12.20 29.13 -41.25
CA THR A 332 -13.52 29.53 -41.75
C THR A 332 -14.03 28.43 -42.68
N PHE A 333 -15.23 27.92 -42.43
CA PHE A 333 -15.84 26.86 -43.23
C PHE A 333 -17.14 27.38 -43.82
N ASP A 334 -17.33 27.19 -45.14
CA ASP A 334 -18.50 27.72 -45.84
C ASP A 334 -19.76 26.87 -45.61
N SER A 335 -19.61 25.64 -45.10
CA SER A 335 -20.74 24.74 -44.78
C SER A 335 -20.42 23.72 -43.68
N VAL A 336 -21.49 23.23 -43.02
CA VAL A 336 -21.42 22.18 -41.99
C VAL A 336 -20.82 20.87 -42.53
N GLY A 337 -21.15 20.51 -43.78
CA GLY A 337 -20.61 19.31 -44.43
C GLY A 337 -19.10 19.39 -44.66
N GLN A 338 -18.59 20.55 -45.06
CA GLN A 338 -17.14 20.77 -45.21
C GLN A 338 -16.41 20.71 -43.86
N PHE A 339 -16.97 21.28 -42.80
CA PHE A 339 -16.41 21.18 -41.45
C PHE A 339 -16.34 19.71 -40.98
N ALA A 340 -17.45 18.96 -41.10
CA ALA A 340 -17.51 17.56 -40.70
C ALA A 340 -16.49 16.70 -41.45
N ALA A 341 -16.32 16.95 -42.75
CA ALA A 341 -15.40 16.23 -43.61
C ALA A 341 -13.92 16.58 -43.36
N GLN A 342 -13.60 17.84 -43.05
CA GLN A 342 -12.20 18.31 -43.03
C GLN A 342 -11.60 18.46 -41.62
N ALA A 343 -12.42 18.84 -40.62
CA ALA A 343 -11.94 19.20 -39.28
C ALA A 343 -12.70 18.51 -38.14
N GLY A 344 -13.85 17.88 -38.42
CA GLY A 344 -14.69 17.22 -37.41
C GLY A 344 -13.95 16.12 -36.64
N LEU A 345 -13.28 15.20 -37.35
CA LEU A 345 -12.56 14.10 -36.69
C LEU A 345 -11.32 14.60 -35.93
N GLU A 346 -10.66 15.64 -36.43
CA GLU A 346 -9.53 16.30 -35.74
C GLU A 346 -9.98 16.96 -34.44
N CYS A 347 -11.13 17.63 -34.47
CA CYS A 347 -11.76 18.21 -33.28
C CYS A 347 -12.04 17.14 -32.22
N VAL A 348 -12.71 16.06 -32.61
CA VAL A 348 -13.01 14.94 -31.71
C VAL A 348 -11.71 14.33 -31.15
N THR A 349 -10.70 14.11 -31.99
CA THR A 349 -9.43 13.53 -31.57
C THR A 349 -8.69 14.44 -30.58
N ARG A 350 -8.72 15.77 -30.80
CA ARG A 350 -8.08 16.75 -29.91
C ARG A 350 -8.81 16.87 -28.57
N VAL A 351 -10.14 16.83 -28.56
CA VAL A 351 -10.94 16.77 -27.31
C VAL A 351 -10.64 15.47 -26.56
N LEU A 352 -10.67 14.32 -27.23
CA LEU A 352 -10.35 13.02 -26.64
C LEU A 352 -8.93 12.98 -26.06
N PHE A 353 -7.97 13.58 -26.75
CA PHE A 353 -6.60 13.71 -26.25
C PHE A 353 -6.58 14.52 -24.94
N LEU A 354 -7.16 15.72 -24.91
CA LEU A 354 -7.14 16.56 -23.72
C LEU A 354 -7.91 15.95 -22.54
N VAL A 355 -9.05 15.31 -22.82
CA VAL A 355 -9.78 14.51 -21.81
C VAL A 355 -8.91 13.36 -21.32
N GLY A 356 -8.17 12.70 -22.20
CA GLY A 356 -7.18 11.69 -21.86
C GLY A 356 -6.08 12.21 -20.93
N VAL A 357 -5.61 13.45 -21.15
CA VAL A 357 -4.63 14.12 -20.26
C VAL A 357 -5.24 14.38 -18.87
N VAL A 358 -6.50 14.82 -18.79
CA VAL A 358 -7.21 14.97 -17.51
C VAL A 358 -7.38 13.63 -16.81
N MET A 359 -7.75 12.58 -17.56
CA MET A 359 -7.87 11.21 -17.03
C MET A 359 -6.54 10.66 -16.54
N LEU A 360 -5.43 10.98 -17.22
CA LEU A 360 -4.08 10.61 -16.80
C LEU A 360 -3.78 11.20 -15.42
N GLY A 361 -4.12 12.47 -15.20
CA GLY A 361 -4.00 13.09 -13.89
C GLY A 361 -4.80 12.35 -12.82
N GLY A 362 -6.08 12.11 -13.08
CA GLY A 362 -6.93 11.34 -12.17
C GLY A 362 -6.48 9.89 -11.92
N HIS A 363 -5.74 9.28 -12.85
CA HIS A 363 -5.12 7.97 -12.69
C HIS A 363 -3.89 8.03 -11.80
N MET A 364 -3.03 9.04 -12.00
CA MET A 364 -1.87 9.29 -11.13
C MET A 364 -2.27 9.60 -9.70
N ALA A 365 -3.32 10.41 -9.51
CA ALA A 365 -3.90 10.70 -8.21
C ALA A 365 -4.32 9.42 -7.46
N ARG A 366 -5.02 8.51 -8.14
CA ARG A 366 -5.46 7.23 -7.56
C ARG A 366 -4.29 6.35 -7.14
N TRP A 367 -3.24 6.28 -7.95
CA TRP A 367 -2.05 5.51 -7.58
C TRP A 367 -1.28 6.16 -6.45
N ALA A 368 -1.07 7.48 -6.50
CA ALA A 368 -0.44 8.21 -5.42
C ALA A 368 -1.15 7.95 -4.08
N GLU A 369 -2.48 8.00 -4.08
CA GLU A 369 -3.29 7.68 -2.91
C GLU A 369 -3.10 6.22 -2.45
N ALA A 370 -3.11 5.25 -3.37
CA ALA A 370 -2.86 3.85 -3.03
C ALA A 370 -1.47 3.65 -2.38
N PHE A 371 -0.43 4.32 -2.89
CA PHE A 371 0.92 4.29 -2.31
C PHE A 371 1.03 5.03 -0.98
N LEU A 372 0.28 6.11 -0.79
CA LEU A 372 0.27 6.88 0.47
C LEU A 372 -0.51 6.19 1.57
N ARG A 373 -1.49 5.35 1.22
CA ARG A 373 -2.27 4.51 2.15
C ARG A 373 -1.51 3.28 2.62
N LEU A 374 -0.46 2.85 1.91
CA LEU A 374 0.46 1.81 2.39
C LEU A 374 1.15 2.32 3.66
N THR A 375 0.77 1.73 4.78
CA THR A 375 1.39 2.01 6.09
C THR A 375 2.11 0.75 6.55
N SER A 376 3.37 0.91 6.96
CA SER A 376 4.11 -0.16 7.61
C SER A 376 4.21 0.12 9.11
N TRP A 377 4.09 -0.94 9.89
CA TRP A 377 4.13 -0.91 11.34
C TRP A 377 5.30 -1.74 11.80
N VAL A 378 6.08 -1.18 12.71
CA VAL A 378 7.16 -1.90 13.40
C VAL A 378 6.61 -2.40 14.71
N ALA A 379 6.58 -3.71 14.87
CA ALA A 379 6.16 -4.37 16.08
C ALA A 379 7.26 -5.28 16.60
N THR A 380 7.23 -5.52 17.90
CA THR A 380 7.95 -6.65 18.51
C THR A 380 6.95 -7.77 18.68
N LEU A 381 7.27 -8.94 18.13
CA LEU A 381 6.55 -10.18 18.34
C LEU A 381 7.29 -10.98 19.41
N CYS A 382 6.60 -11.28 20.49
CA CYS A 382 7.05 -12.24 21.49
C CYS A 382 6.16 -13.47 21.37
N LEU A 383 6.76 -14.61 21.06
CA LEU A 383 6.10 -15.91 21.05
C LEU A 383 6.63 -16.72 22.24
N VAL A 384 5.73 -17.04 23.16
CA VAL A 384 6.01 -17.93 24.30
C VAL A 384 5.40 -19.28 23.97
N VAL A 385 6.21 -20.32 23.88
CA VAL A 385 5.76 -21.70 23.68
C VAL A 385 6.08 -22.52 24.91
N VAL A 386 5.08 -23.24 25.41
CA VAL A 386 5.22 -24.17 26.53
C VAL A 386 4.86 -25.57 26.07
N TRP A 387 5.69 -26.54 26.49
CA TRP A 387 5.44 -27.96 26.26
C TRP A 387 5.70 -28.76 27.52
N GLU A 388 5.01 -29.90 27.60
CA GLU A 388 5.21 -30.87 28.66
C GLU A 388 6.40 -31.78 28.33
N GLU A 389 7.33 -31.94 29.27
CA GLU A 389 8.43 -32.89 29.13
C GLU A 389 7.96 -34.22 29.73
N GLN A 390 7.62 -35.20 28.88
CA GLN A 390 7.25 -36.52 29.38
C GLN A 390 8.48 -37.18 29.99
N ALA A 391 8.33 -37.69 31.22
CA ALA A 391 9.31 -38.53 31.88
C ALA A 391 9.40 -39.89 31.14
N GLN A 392 10.08 -39.92 30.00
CA GLN A 392 10.57 -41.15 29.40
C GLN A 392 12.07 -41.26 29.64
N GLU A 393 12.42 -42.21 30.52
CA GLU A 393 13.72 -42.85 30.54
C GLU A 393 14.07 -43.33 29.12
N LYS A 394 14.98 -42.61 28.45
CA LYS A 394 16.24 -43.14 27.89
C LYS A 394 16.89 -42.09 26.98
N GLU A 395 18.17 -41.90 27.26
CA GLU A 395 19.23 -41.32 26.43
C GLU A 395 18.84 -40.84 25.03
N GLY A 396 18.99 -39.52 24.80
CA GLY A 396 19.56 -39.04 23.54
C GLY A 396 18.63 -38.86 22.34
N GLN A 397 17.34 -38.61 22.51
CA GLN A 397 16.48 -38.18 21.40
C GLN A 397 15.85 -36.80 21.61
N PRO A 398 16.45 -35.73 21.06
CA PRO A 398 15.78 -34.46 20.83
C PRO A 398 15.27 -34.40 19.38
N PHE A 399 13.99 -34.09 19.20
CA PHE A 399 13.39 -33.76 17.89
C PHE A 399 13.61 -34.77 16.75
N SER A 400 13.33 -36.06 16.95
CA SER A 400 13.02 -36.94 15.82
C SER A 400 11.54 -36.74 15.45
N SER A 401 11.27 -35.88 14.47
CA SER A 401 10.01 -35.90 13.73
C SER A 401 10.01 -37.07 12.74
N SER A 402 10.17 -38.30 13.27
CA SER A 402 9.99 -39.55 12.52
C SER A 402 8.57 -40.10 12.66
N HIS A 403 7.60 -39.26 13.01
CA HIS A 403 6.24 -39.43 12.51
C HIS A 403 6.09 -38.64 11.23
N GLU A 404 6.47 -39.27 10.11
CA GLU A 404 5.73 -39.14 8.85
C GLU A 404 4.28 -39.62 9.09
N GLY A 405 3.53 -38.81 9.84
CA GLY A 405 2.08 -38.89 9.97
C GLY A 405 1.51 -37.74 9.14
N LYS A 406 0.74 -38.09 8.12
CA LYS A 406 0.08 -37.23 7.13
C LYS A 406 -0.93 -36.21 7.68
N ASP A 407 -0.89 -35.84 8.95
CA ASP A 407 -1.87 -34.91 9.54
C ASP A 407 -1.22 -33.57 9.86
N GLY A 408 -1.56 -32.58 9.03
CA GLY A 408 -1.21 -31.18 9.20
C GLY A 408 -1.92 -30.55 10.40
N SER A 409 -1.45 -30.85 11.61
CA SER A 409 -1.87 -30.13 12.81
C SER A 409 -1.29 -28.71 12.79
N CYS A 410 -1.95 -27.80 12.08
CA CYS A 410 -1.67 -26.37 12.12
C CYS A 410 -1.97 -25.80 13.52
N TRP A 411 -1.26 -24.75 13.90
CA TRP A 411 -1.61 -24.00 15.11
C TRP A 411 -3.04 -23.46 14.97
N ALA A 412 -3.87 -23.63 15.98
CA ALA A 412 -5.24 -23.15 16.01
C ALA A 412 -5.39 -22.02 17.04
N LEU A 413 -6.14 -20.98 16.68
CA LEU A 413 -6.56 -19.93 17.60
C LEU A 413 -7.54 -20.51 18.62
N LEU A 414 -7.22 -20.34 19.91
CA LEU A 414 -8.17 -20.64 20.98
C LEU A 414 -9.30 -19.61 20.92
N ALA A 415 -10.51 -20.09 20.65
CA ALA A 415 -11.69 -19.26 20.47
C ALA A 415 -12.19 -18.72 21.82
N LEU A 416 -11.52 -17.71 22.41
CA LEU A 416 -12.08 -16.68 23.30
C LEU A 416 -10.97 -15.82 23.96
N PRO A 417 -11.03 -14.47 23.89
CA PRO A 417 -10.05 -13.58 24.53
C PRO A 417 -10.31 -13.33 26.04
N ARG A 418 -11.21 -14.07 26.71
CA ARG A 418 -11.75 -13.69 28.04
C ARG A 418 -11.75 -14.74 29.15
N CYS A 419 -11.39 -16.00 28.88
CA CYS A 419 -11.48 -17.04 29.91
C CYS A 419 -10.14 -17.73 30.12
N ASP A 420 -9.41 -17.28 31.15
CA ASP A 420 -8.24 -17.98 31.68
C ASP A 420 -8.59 -19.40 32.20
N GLY A 421 -9.87 -19.64 32.51
CA GLY A 421 -10.38 -20.89 33.09
C GLY A 421 -10.33 -22.13 32.18
N GLU A 422 -10.50 -22.00 30.86
CA GLU A 422 -10.45 -23.17 29.95
C GLU A 422 -9.00 -23.60 29.68
N LEU A 423 -8.07 -22.65 29.64
CA LEU A 423 -6.63 -22.92 29.54
C LEU A 423 -6.08 -23.58 30.80
N LEU A 424 -6.56 -23.15 31.97
CA LEU A 424 -6.31 -23.81 33.28
C LEU A 424 -6.87 -25.24 33.35
N SER A 425 -7.87 -25.58 32.55
CA SER A 425 -8.46 -26.93 32.50
C SER A 425 -7.83 -27.86 31.47
N ALA A 426 -7.24 -27.31 30.39
CA ALA A 426 -6.62 -28.08 29.32
C ALA A 426 -5.14 -28.42 29.58
N ALA A 427 -4.48 -27.65 30.45
CA ALA A 427 -3.08 -27.86 30.77
C ALA A 427 -2.89 -29.02 31.77
N PRO A 428 -1.85 -29.84 31.57
CA PRO A 428 -1.65 -31.08 32.32
C PRO A 428 -1.31 -30.78 33.79
N GLN A 429 -2.10 -31.35 34.70
CA GLN A 429 -1.93 -31.21 36.16
C GLN A 429 -0.80 -32.09 36.73
N ALA A 430 -0.05 -32.84 35.89
CA ALA A 430 0.67 -34.04 36.34
C ALA A 430 2.21 -34.05 36.19
N SER A 431 2.82 -33.26 35.30
CA SER A 431 4.30 -33.25 35.14
C SER A 431 4.97 -32.17 35.99
N ARG A 432 6.09 -32.56 36.60
CA ARG A 432 6.94 -31.68 37.43
C ARG A 432 7.98 -30.91 36.61
N GLN A 433 8.08 -31.15 35.31
CA GLN A 433 9.08 -30.59 34.39
C GLN A 433 8.41 -30.15 33.10
N PHE A 434 8.72 -28.94 32.65
CA PHE A 434 8.18 -28.38 31.42
C PHE A 434 9.23 -27.47 30.77
N GLY A 435 9.19 -27.40 29.45
CA GLY A 435 10.06 -26.51 28.69
C GLY A 435 9.33 -25.25 28.27
N VAL A 436 10.03 -24.12 28.33
CA VAL A 436 9.52 -22.84 27.82
C VAL A 436 10.52 -22.24 26.84
N ALA A 437 10.05 -21.97 25.63
CA ALA A 437 10.81 -21.25 24.62
C ALA A 437 10.22 -19.86 24.45
N VAL A 438 11.08 -18.85 24.56
CA VAL A 438 10.74 -17.46 24.26
C VAL A 438 11.43 -17.12 22.94
N LEU A 439 10.62 -16.86 21.91
CA LEU A 439 11.07 -16.37 20.63
C LEU A 439 10.72 -14.89 20.53
N LEU A 440 11.73 -14.05 20.39
CA LEU A 440 11.55 -12.62 20.16
C LEU A 440 11.95 -12.29 18.73
N ALA A 441 11.09 -11.55 18.03
CA ALA A 441 11.39 -11.05 16.71
C ALA A 441 10.92 -9.61 16.58
N SER A 442 11.70 -8.79 15.90
CA SER A 442 11.18 -7.58 15.30
C SER A 442 10.39 -7.94 14.04
N ALA A 443 9.25 -7.31 13.86
CA ALA A 443 8.34 -7.59 12.76
C ALA A 443 7.93 -6.29 12.07
N TYR A 444 7.91 -6.34 10.75
CA TYR A 444 7.25 -5.38 9.89
C TYR A 444 5.92 -5.96 9.48
N SER A 445 4.85 -5.22 9.71
CA SER A 445 3.54 -5.52 9.14
C SER A 445 3.08 -4.39 8.24
N GLU A 446 2.39 -4.71 7.14
CA GLU A 446 1.85 -3.73 6.20
C GLU A 446 0.33 -3.75 6.22
N SER A 447 -0.26 -2.58 5.97
CA SER A 447 -1.69 -2.39 5.83
C SER A 447 -1.99 -1.54 4.60
N SER A 448 -3.05 -1.88 3.88
CA SER A 448 -3.55 -1.10 2.75
C SER A 448 -4.42 0.10 3.18
N ALA A 449 -4.82 0.17 4.46
CA ALA A 449 -5.53 1.31 5.04
C ALA A 449 -5.20 1.50 6.53
N PRO A 450 -5.35 2.74 7.06
CA PRO A 450 -5.30 2.98 8.50
C PRO A 450 -6.41 2.18 9.21
N ALA A 451 -6.04 1.46 10.28
CA ALA A 451 -6.92 0.57 11.05
C ALA A 451 -7.47 -0.69 10.33
N SER A 452 -7.05 -1.01 9.10
CA SER A 452 -7.37 -2.31 8.49
C SER A 452 -6.47 -3.43 9.00
N ARG A 453 -6.84 -4.69 8.70
CA ARG A 453 -6.06 -5.86 9.09
C ARG A 453 -4.64 -5.78 8.51
N ARG A 454 -3.65 -6.14 9.31
CA ARG A 454 -2.22 -6.01 8.99
C ARG A 454 -1.62 -7.36 8.62
N ILE A 455 -0.77 -7.40 7.62
CA ILE A 455 -0.13 -8.63 7.14
C ILE A 455 1.35 -8.58 7.50
N LEU A 456 1.91 -9.67 8.03
CA LEU A 456 3.33 -9.77 8.34
C LEU A 456 4.18 -9.80 7.06
N VAL A 457 5.24 -9.01 7.02
CA VAL A 457 6.04 -8.77 5.82
C VAL A 457 7.52 -9.13 5.97
N GLY A 458 8.11 -8.91 7.14
CA GLY A 458 9.55 -9.17 7.37
C GLY A 458 10.00 -8.74 8.77
N SER A 459 11.32 -8.59 8.99
CA SER A 459 11.89 -8.11 10.26
C SER A 459 12.84 -6.93 10.08
N SER A 460 13.11 -6.20 11.17
CA SER A 460 14.12 -5.13 11.25
C SER A 460 15.36 -5.62 12.00
N LEU A 461 16.57 -5.22 11.60
CA LEU A 461 17.73 -5.43 12.46
C LEU A 461 17.63 -4.47 13.64
N HIS A 462 17.20 -4.97 14.81
CA HIS A 462 17.26 -4.22 16.05
C HIS A 462 18.27 -4.87 16.97
N LYS A 463 19.35 -4.15 17.27
CA LYS A 463 20.39 -4.60 18.20
C LYS A 463 19.92 -4.60 19.66
N ASP A 464 18.87 -3.85 19.95
CA ASP A 464 18.29 -3.71 21.29
C ASP A 464 17.37 -4.89 21.67
N LEU A 465 17.23 -5.88 20.79
CA LEU A 465 16.37 -7.04 21.03
C LEU A 465 17.01 -7.98 22.05
N ASP A 466 18.32 -8.26 21.91
CA ASP A 466 19.12 -9.05 22.85
C ASP A 466 19.07 -8.45 24.28
N GLU A 467 19.31 -7.15 24.42
CA GLU A 467 19.27 -6.45 25.73
C GLU A 467 17.87 -6.42 26.36
N ALA A 468 16.81 -6.52 25.55
CA ALA A 468 15.44 -6.55 26.05
C ALA A 468 15.03 -7.94 26.57
N ILE A 469 15.71 -9.01 26.14
CA ILE A 469 15.38 -10.39 26.51
C ILE A 469 15.90 -10.72 27.91
N ASP A 470 17.11 -10.30 28.26
CA ASP A 470 17.75 -10.62 29.56
C ASP A 470 16.87 -10.26 30.77
N PRO A 471 16.29 -9.06 30.90
CA PRO A 471 15.41 -8.74 32.03
C PRO A 471 14.07 -9.49 32.00
N ILE A 472 13.54 -9.86 30.82
CA ILE A 472 12.33 -10.69 30.69
C ILE A 472 12.59 -12.09 31.23
N ILE A 473 13.80 -12.62 30.96
CA ILE A 473 14.23 -13.95 31.40
C ILE A 473 14.53 -13.98 32.89
N GLU A 474 15.15 -12.95 33.47
CA GLU A 474 15.56 -12.98 34.87
C GLU A 474 14.44 -12.66 35.87
N ALA A 475 13.42 -11.89 35.46
CA ALA A 475 12.34 -11.41 36.33
C ALA A 475 11.51 -12.48 37.08
N PRO A 476 11.11 -13.63 36.49
CA PRO A 476 10.19 -14.57 37.14
C PRO A 476 10.86 -15.53 38.15
N PHE A 477 12.19 -15.58 38.20
CA PHE A 477 12.92 -16.58 39.01
C PHE A 477 13.29 -16.06 40.38
N SER A 478 12.32 -16.03 41.30
CA SER A 478 12.59 -15.74 42.71
C SER A 478 11.64 -16.38 43.73
N ALA A 479 10.62 -17.16 43.32
CA ALA A 479 9.65 -17.75 44.28
C ALA A 479 9.16 -19.19 44.02
N HIS A 480 8.97 -19.64 42.77
CA HIS A 480 8.27 -20.91 42.49
C HIS A 480 8.86 -21.82 41.39
N PHE A 481 9.89 -21.36 40.67
CA PHE A 481 10.49 -22.09 39.56
C PHE A 481 12.00 -22.05 39.67
N GLU A 482 12.64 -23.18 39.39
CA GLU A 482 14.08 -23.33 39.27
C GLU A 482 14.44 -23.41 37.79
N LYS A 483 15.40 -22.59 37.37
CA LYS A 483 16.01 -22.66 36.04
C LYS A 483 16.87 -23.91 35.99
N CYS A 484 16.56 -24.86 35.12
CA CYS A 484 17.43 -25.99 34.87
C CYS A 484 18.60 -25.53 33.97
N SER A 485 19.80 -26.05 34.23
CA SER A 485 20.94 -25.86 33.33
C SER A 485 20.55 -26.37 31.94
N PRO A 486 20.68 -25.57 30.87
CA PRO A 486 20.54 -26.12 29.54
C PRO A 486 21.69 -27.12 29.37
N ASP A 487 21.38 -28.39 29.12
CA ASP A 487 22.34 -29.23 28.40
C ASP A 487 22.47 -28.60 27.01
N SER A 488 23.45 -27.71 26.90
CA SER A 488 23.90 -27.12 25.66
C SER A 488 24.37 -28.26 24.77
N ASP A 489 23.56 -28.63 23.79
CA ASP A 489 24.03 -29.04 22.45
C ASP A 489 22.92 -29.53 21.51
N ASN A 490 21.67 -29.68 21.97
CA ASN A 490 20.74 -30.53 21.23
C ASN A 490 19.35 -29.92 20.98
N PHE A 491 19.27 -28.65 20.57
CA PHE A 491 17.99 -28.06 20.17
C PHE A 491 17.53 -28.50 18.76
N LEU A 492 18.44 -28.85 17.87
CA LEU A 492 18.14 -29.30 16.51
C LEU A 492 19.14 -30.38 16.11
N GLY A 493 18.68 -31.63 16.05
CA GLY A 493 19.51 -32.75 15.64
C GLY A 493 20.25 -32.46 14.34
N LYS A 494 21.56 -32.74 14.34
CA LYS A 494 22.29 -33.07 13.10
C LYS A 494 21.54 -34.23 12.41
N PRO A 495 21.57 -34.28 11.06
CA PRO A 495 20.75 -35.20 10.26
C PRO A 495 20.83 -36.66 10.69
#